data_AF-A0A940RVC5-F1
#
_entry.id   AF-A0A940RVC5-F1
#
_cell.length_a   1.000
_cell.length_b   1.000
_cell.length_c   1.000
_cell.angle_alpha   90.00
_cell.angle_beta   90.00
_cell.angle_gamma   90.00
#
_symmetry.space_group_name_H-M   'P 1'
#
loop_
_entity.id
_entity.type
_entity.pdbx_description
1 polymer ?
#
loop_
_entity_poly.entity_id
_entity_poly.type
_entity_poly.pdbx_seq_one_letter_code
_entity_poly.pdbx_strand_id
1 'polypeptide(L)'
;MTGVQTCPLPIPQARRGDHRPARDLLAATRLGGEWENRAVWTPRLAACALQSPGWLDDWLAESPDDPDAMLVRAGVALKQAWAVRTGARAKDVPPDQFEAFFALLDDAAPLISDAAEACSDDPVPWQFALEHATGSQSPREVFDAYWAEATLRAPHHYGCHTAALQYLCEKWHGSHDEMFDFAERAAGAALPGSKLHALPLLAAFEHDVLADATSGDGVRRSRISRVRVGAAVERALALVSTYEDGDPEVADVRNHLALMLLLGRRPEAALAQFAAIGTHATEYPWAYFGPAREQFLEFRAGVRLHVAAQVPFFTGRTIPAQRTRPPDEAGVAVVCASTGRVAEAARQAGAELRIAARGDATYAEVPAGTPGRGATARRATMMGEDALTAVTAGLTRSVRRPALVLRRTGDRYGFTLLRRGRRLAEHEWDATAAIPDHESASATADALAAAYGIADSRPLTALLRACDAPAARLAALVAALGLPPVPADFTLAHDPGAELVTRRTRRPGRWWAARIAAILVCAPTTLYAWWAPGVGRVRACLATFATLYLTTRLTRAWRHRPRHLTDA
;
A
#
# COMPACT_ATOMS: atom_id res chain seq x y z
N MET A 1 36.80 -26.71 -14.60
CA MET A 1 36.53 -27.84 -13.67
C MET A 1 37.20 -27.52 -12.34
N THR A 2 36.46 -26.88 -11.46
CA THR A 2 36.74 -26.77 -10.03
C THR A 2 35.41 -27.11 -9.37
N GLY A 3 35.35 -28.28 -8.75
CA GLY A 3 34.14 -28.79 -8.13
C GLY A 3 33.73 -27.85 -7.01
N VAL A 4 32.62 -27.13 -7.20
CA VAL A 4 31.87 -26.53 -6.11
C VAL A 4 31.37 -27.70 -5.28
N GLN A 5 32.14 -28.06 -4.25
CA GLN A 5 31.64 -28.86 -3.15
C GLN A 5 30.36 -28.17 -2.69
N THR A 6 29.22 -28.81 -2.91
CA THR A 6 27.91 -28.32 -2.52
C THR A 6 27.86 -28.28 -1.00
N CYS A 7 28.37 -27.19 -0.42
CA CYS A 7 28.16 -26.89 0.98
C CYS A 7 26.64 -26.80 1.19
N PRO A 8 26.05 -27.61 2.09
CA PRO A 8 24.61 -27.54 2.32
C PRO A 8 24.23 -26.12 2.71
N LEU A 9 23.09 -25.64 2.20
CA LEU A 9 22.61 -24.29 2.50
C LEU A 9 22.61 -24.07 4.03
N PRO A 10 23.17 -22.95 4.52
CA PRO A 10 23.46 -22.77 5.94
C PRO A 10 22.19 -22.67 6.79
N ILE A 11 21.12 -22.04 6.25
CA ILE A 11 19.88 -21.77 6.99
C ILE A 11 19.13 -23.07 7.37
N PRO A 12 18.87 -24.03 6.44
CA PRO A 12 18.27 -25.31 6.82
C PRO A 12 19.03 -26.10 7.88
N GLN A 13 20.36 -26.01 7.94
CA GLN A 13 21.17 -26.75 8.92
C GLN A 13 21.23 -26.02 10.26
N ALA A 14 21.35 -24.70 10.26
CA ALA A 14 21.22 -23.87 11.46
C ALA A 14 19.87 -24.12 12.16
N ARG A 15 18.77 -24.23 11.41
CA ARG A 15 17.44 -24.59 11.94
C ARG A 15 17.38 -25.98 12.61
N ARG A 16 18.34 -26.86 12.32
CA ARG A 16 18.47 -28.19 12.93
C ARG A 16 19.51 -28.23 14.05
N GLY A 17 20.06 -27.07 14.45
CA GLY A 17 21.07 -26.97 15.50
C GLY A 17 22.52 -26.99 15.02
N ASP A 18 22.78 -27.16 13.72
CA ASP A 18 24.16 -27.24 13.21
C ASP A 18 24.66 -25.88 12.71
N HIS A 19 25.52 -25.24 13.51
CA HIS A 19 26.10 -23.93 13.20
C HIS A 19 27.30 -23.99 12.23
N ARG A 20 27.90 -25.16 12.01
CA ARG A 20 29.15 -25.30 11.22
C ARG A 20 29.04 -24.77 9.80
N PRO A 21 27.95 -25.03 9.04
CA PRO A 21 27.80 -24.46 7.70
C PRO A 21 27.69 -22.93 7.69
N ALA A 22 27.09 -22.33 8.73
CA ALA A 22 27.02 -20.87 8.87
C ALA A 22 28.38 -20.27 9.20
N ARG A 23 29.12 -20.91 10.12
CA ARG A 23 30.51 -20.56 10.44
C ARG A 23 31.40 -20.64 9.21
N ASP A 24 31.40 -21.76 8.51
CA ASP A 24 32.29 -21.97 7.36
C ASP A 24 32.00 -20.98 6.22
N LEU A 25 30.72 -20.64 5.99
CA LEU A 25 30.33 -19.61 5.03
C LEU A 25 30.82 -18.21 5.44
N LEU A 26 30.56 -17.80 6.69
CA LEU A 26 30.96 -16.47 7.15
C LEU A 26 32.49 -16.34 7.22
N ALA A 27 33.20 -17.38 7.64
CA ALA A 27 34.66 -17.43 7.60
C ALA A 27 35.19 -17.30 6.16
N ALA A 28 34.61 -18.02 5.20
CA ALA A 28 35.01 -17.93 3.79
C ALA A 28 34.81 -16.51 3.23
N THR A 29 33.62 -15.91 3.44
CA THR A 29 33.35 -14.53 2.99
C THR A 29 34.25 -13.49 3.64
N ARG A 30 34.58 -13.65 4.93
CA ARG A 30 35.51 -12.77 5.64
C ARG A 30 36.93 -12.89 5.12
N LEU A 31 37.44 -14.11 4.98
CA LEU A 31 38.80 -14.37 4.48
C LEU A 31 38.98 -13.96 3.01
N GLY A 32 37.91 -14.06 2.21
CA GLY A 32 37.89 -13.61 0.82
C GLY A 32 37.65 -12.11 0.62
N GLY A 33 37.32 -11.37 1.69
CA GLY A 33 36.90 -9.96 1.58
C GLY A 33 35.60 -9.78 0.78
N GLU A 34 34.73 -10.79 0.76
CA GLU A 34 33.46 -10.79 0.02
C GLU A 34 32.36 -10.07 0.83
N TRP A 35 32.57 -8.79 1.09
CA TRP A 35 31.74 -8.00 2.01
C TRP A 35 30.26 -7.94 1.60
N GLU A 36 29.96 -7.89 0.30
CA GLU A 36 28.58 -7.93 -0.19
C GLU A 36 27.88 -9.26 0.13
N ASN A 37 28.56 -10.39 -0.12
CA ASN A 37 28.03 -11.72 0.22
C ASN A 37 27.83 -11.86 1.72
N ARG A 38 28.79 -11.36 2.51
CA ARG A 38 28.69 -11.34 3.97
C ARG A 38 27.49 -10.52 4.45
N ALA A 39 27.30 -9.32 3.92
CA ALA A 39 26.17 -8.44 4.23
C ALA A 39 24.80 -9.04 3.83
N VAL A 40 24.77 -9.89 2.80
CA VAL A 40 23.56 -10.63 2.40
C VAL A 40 23.23 -11.76 3.38
N TRP A 41 24.24 -12.52 3.82
CA TRP A 41 24.03 -13.71 4.65
C TRP A 41 23.84 -13.40 6.14
N THR A 42 24.57 -12.43 6.69
CA THR A 42 24.53 -12.13 8.13
C THR A 42 23.12 -11.78 8.62
N PRO A 43 22.36 -10.86 7.99
CA PRO A 43 20.99 -10.59 8.43
C PRO A 43 20.06 -11.80 8.29
N ARG A 44 20.28 -12.69 7.30
CA ARG A 44 19.47 -13.90 7.15
C ARG A 44 19.75 -14.92 8.24
N LEU A 45 21.02 -15.08 8.62
CA LEU A 45 21.44 -15.91 9.75
C LEU A 45 20.90 -15.35 11.07
N ALA A 46 20.98 -14.04 11.28
CA ALA A 46 20.39 -13.39 12.45
C ALA A 46 18.87 -13.59 12.53
N ALA A 47 18.14 -13.47 11.42
CA ALA A 47 16.71 -13.76 11.37
C ALA A 47 16.41 -15.25 11.69
N CYS A 48 17.28 -16.16 11.25
CA CYS A 48 17.18 -17.58 11.57
C CYS A 48 17.41 -17.85 13.06
N ALA A 49 18.43 -17.25 13.67
CA ALA A 49 18.72 -17.36 15.10
C ALA A 49 17.57 -16.82 15.96
N LEU A 50 16.94 -15.72 15.54
CA LEU A 50 15.79 -15.16 16.25
C LEU A 50 14.56 -16.10 16.25
N GLN A 51 14.37 -16.88 15.19
CA GLN A 51 13.26 -17.85 15.05
C GLN A 51 13.56 -19.24 15.62
N SER A 52 14.84 -19.60 15.71
CA SER A 52 15.32 -20.91 16.13
C SER A 52 16.52 -20.69 17.06
N PRO A 53 16.27 -20.33 18.33
CA PRO A 53 17.32 -20.09 19.32
C PRO A 53 18.07 -21.40 19.64
N GLY A 54 19.33 -21.31 20.05
CA GLY A 54 20.17 -22.46 20.42
C GLY A 54 21.45 -22.61 19.60
N TRP A 55 21.37 -22.71 18.27
CA TRP A 55 22.57 -22.98 17.45
C TRP A 55 23.63 -21.86 17.52
N LEU A 56 23.20 -20.61 17.66
CA LEU A 56 24.11 -19.48 17.82
C LEU A 56 24.71 -19.45 19.23
N ASP A 57 23.94 -19.84 20.25
CA ASP A 57 24.41 -19.92 21.62
C ASP A 57 25.45 -21.03 21.75
N ASP A 58 25.22 -22.18 21.11
CA ASP A 58 26.18 -23.28 21.02
C ASP A 58 27.47 -22.84 20.32
N TRP A 59 27.37 -22.11 19.20
CA TRP A 59 28.55 -21.57 18.51
C TRP A 59 29.34 -20.61 19.40
N LEU A 60 28.66 -19.67 20.08
CA LEU A 60 29.29 -18.74 21.00
C LEU A 60 29.88 -19.43 22.25
N ALA A 61 29.30 -20.55 22.70
CA ALA A 61 29.84 -21.34 23.80
C ALA A 61 31.10 -22.10 23.39
N GLU A 62 31.14 -22.62 22.16
CA GLU A 62 32.31 -23.31 21.59
C GLU A 62 33.44 -22.34 21.24
N SER A 63 33.13 -21.13 20.78
CA SER A 63 34.10 -20.11 20.34
C SER A 63 33.61 -18.69 20.68
N PRO A 64 33.78 -18.23 21.93
CA PRO A 64 33.24 -16.94 22.39
C PRO A 64 33.76 -15.71 21.64
N ASP A 65 35.02 -15.78 21.19
CA ASP A 65 35.72 -14.69 20.51
C ASP A 65 35.72 -14.86 18.97
N ASP A 66 34.84 -15.73 18.42
CA ASP A 66 34.71 -15.88 16.96
C ASP A 66 34.06 -14.62 16.36
N PRO A 67 34.78 -13.86 15.50
CA PRO A 67 34.26 -12.63 14.91
C PRO A 67 32.97 -12.85 14.10
N ASP A 68 32.80 -14.04 13.51
CA ASP A 68 31.64 -14.37 12.69
C ASP A 68 30.40 -14.62 13.57
N ALA A 69 30.58 -15.29 14.72
CA ALA A 69 29.52 -15.49 15.70
C ALA A 69 29.10 -14.16 16.37
N MET A 70 30.08 -13.34 16.74
CA MET A 70 29.85 -12.01 17.33
C MET A 70 29.06 -11.10 16.38
N LEU A 71 29.38 -11.12 15.09
CA LEU A 71 28.66 -10.37 14.07
C LEU A 71 27.19 -10.83 13.95
N VAL A 72 26.94 -12.15 13.94
CA VAL A 72 25.56 -12.67 13.90
C VAL A 72 24.81 -12.29 15.18
N ARG A 73 25.46 -12.35 16.35
CA ARG A 73 24.89 -11.93 17.64
C ARG A 73 24.47 -10.45 17.62
N ALA A 74 25.32 -9.56 17.11
CA ALA A 74 24.98 -8.15 16.93
C ALA A 74 23.76 -7.97 16.00
N GLY A 75 23.72 -8.71 14.89
CA GLY A 75 22.59 -8.72 13.97
C GLY A 75 21.28 -9.23 14.61
N VAL A 76 21.35 -10.23 15.51
CA VAL A 76 20.19 -10.74 16.26
C VAL A 76 19.64 -9.66 17.19
N ALA A 77 20.52 -9.03 18.00
CA ALA A 77 20.12 -7.99 18.94
C ALA A 77 19.43 -6.81 18.23
N LEU A 78 20.02 -6.35 17.11
CA LEU A 78 19.43 -5.28 16.31
C LEU A 78 18.08 -5.70 15.71
N LYS A 79 17.98 -6.91 15.15
CA LYS A 79 16.69 -7.42 14.64
C LYS A 79 15.62 -7.57 15.71
N GLN A 80 16.01 -7.98 16.91
CA GLN A 80 15.09 -8.11 18.05
C GLN A 80 14.51 -6.75 18.41
N ALA A 81 15.34 -5.69 18.49
CA ALA A 81 14.87 -4.33 18.69
C ALA A 81 13.84 -3.93 17.62
N TRP A 82 14.18 -4.06 16.33
CA TRP A 82 13.27 -3.69 15.23
C TRP A 82 11.99 -4.53 15.17
N ALA A 83 12.04 -5.79 15.61
CA ALA A 83 10.84 -6.64 15.70
C ALA A 83 9.86 -6.14 16.76
N VAL A 84 10.35 -5.65 17.91
CA VAL A 84 9.52 -5.09 18.99
C VAL A 84 8.84 -3.81 18.55
N ARG A 85 9.52 -2.93 17.82
CA ARG A 85 8.89 -1.72 17.28
C ARG A 85 7.78 -2.03 16.28
N THR A 86 7.84 -3.21 15.65
CA THR A 86 7.10 -3.61 14.44
C THR A 86 7.38 -2.66 13.26
N GLY A 87 7.07 -3.09 12.03
CA GLY A 87 7.12 -2.19 10.86
C GLY A 87 6.06 -1.08 10.87
N ALA A 88 5.26 -0.96 11.94
CA ALA A 88 4.22 0.04 12.09
C ALA A 88 4.80 1.44 12.30
N ARG A 89 3.98 2.46 12.06
CA ARG A 89 4.42 3.86 12.13
C ARG A 89 4.65 4.25 13.58
N ALA A 90 5.53 5.23 13.82
CA ALA A 90 5.80 5.72 15.17
C ALA A 90 4.55 6.16 15.96
N LYS A 91 3.54 6.71 15.29
CA LYS A 91 2.26 7.09 15.91
C LYS A 91 1.33 5.92 16.26
N ASP A 92 1.60 4.75 15.67
CA ASP A 92 0.80 3.53 15.79
C ASP A 92 1.48 2.51 16.73
N VAL A 93 2.66 2.84 17.28
CA VAL A 93 3.40 2.02 18.25
C VAL A 93 3.11 2.51 19.68
N PRO A 94 2.62 1.63 20.57
CA PRO A 94 2.39 1.94 21.98
C PRO A 94 3.64 2.45 22.72
N PRO A 95 3.52 3.35 23.71
CA PRO A 95 4.67 3.92 24.44
C PRO A 95 5.59 2.89 25.11
N ASP A 96 5.02 1.80 25.62
CA ASP A 96 5.72 0.66 26.22
C ASP A 96 6.59 -0.11 25.22
N GLN A 97 6.15 -0.19 23.96
CA GLN A 97 6.97 -0.78 22.89
C GLN A 97 8.14 0.12 22.48
N PHE A 98 8.00 1.44 22.61
CA PHE A 98 9.13 2.35 22.40
C PHE A 98 10.19 2.23 23.49
N GLU A 99 9.79 2.14 24.75
CA GLU A 99 10.72 1.95 25.86
C GLU A 99 11.50 0.64 25.70
N ALA A 100 10.81 -0.46 25.39
CA ALA A 100 11.46 -1.74 25.09
C ALA A 100 12.37 -1.68 23.85
N PHE A 101 11.96 -0.93 22.82
CA PHE A 101 12.78 -0.73 21.62
C PHE A 101 14.10 -0.02 21.93
N PHE A 102 14.06 1.09 22.68
CA PHE A 102 15.27 1.83 23.06
C PHE A 102 16.18 1.00 23.96
N ALA A 103 15.63 0.30 24.96
CA ALA A 103 16.41 -0.58 25.82
C ALA A 103 17.15 -1.67 25.02
N LEU A 104 16.48 -2.31 24.06
CA LEU A 104 17.11 -3.31 23.20
C LEU A 104 18.16 -2.72 22.25
N LEU A 105 18.01 -1.46 21.84
CA LEU A 105 19.06 -0.77 21.07
C LEU A 105 20.27 -0.42 21.94
N ASP A 106 20.06 -0.04 23.20
CA ASP A 106 21.15 0.18 24.15
C ASP A 106 21.93 -1.13 24.38
N ASP A 107 21.23 -2.26 24.50
CA ASP A 107 21.84 -3.60 24.61
C ASP A 107 22.59 -4.01 23.33
N ALA A 108 22.11 -3.59 22.15
CA ALA A 108 22.74 -3.91 20.88
C ALA A 108 24.04 -3.12 20.62
N ALA A 109 24.15 -1.91 21.16
CA ALA A 109 25.31 -1.03 20.93
C ALA A 109 26.67 -1.66 21.28
N PRO A 110 26.90 -2.23 22.48
CA PRO A 110 28.17 -2.88 22.79
C PRO A 110 28.44 -4.09 21.89
N LEU A 111 27.42 -4.86 21.51
CA LEU A 111 27.58 -6.02 20.63
C LEU A 111 28.02 -5.63 19.21
N ILE A 112 27.53 -4.49 18.70
CA ILE A 112 27.96 -3.93 17.42
C ILE A 112 29.42 -3.45 17.52
N SER A 113 29.80 -2.80 18.63
CA SER A 113 31.19 -2.39 18.88
C SER A 113 32.14 -3.59 18.93
N ASP A 114 31.79 -4.61 19.71
CA ASP A 114 32.56 -5.84 19.84
C ASP A 114 32.77 -6.51 18.47
N ALA A 115 31.72 -6.57 17.64
CA ALA A 115 31.81 -7.14 16.29
C ALA A 115 32.71 -6.31 15.36
N ALA A 116 32.68 -4.98 15.47
CA ALA A 116 33.56 -4.08 14.71
C ALA A 116 35.03 -4.21 15.11
N GLU A 117 35.31 -4.44 16.40
CA GLU A 117 36.66 -4.65 16.92
C GLU A 117 37.21 -6.04 16.56
N ALA A 118 36.37 -7.07 16.62
CA ALA A 118 36.77 -8.45 16.34
C ALA A 118 37.24 -8.67 14.89
N CYS A 119 36.76 -7.86 13.94
CA CYS A 119 37.27 -7.84 12.57
C CYS A 119 37.35 -6.40 12.05
N SER A 120 38.47 -5.73 12.35
CA SER A 120 38.64 -4.30 12.06
C SER A 120 38.59 -3.90 10.60
N ASP A 121 38.71 -4.82 9.63
CA ASP A 121 38.57 -4.54 8.20
C ASP A 121 37.13 -4.74 7.67
N ASP A 122 36.24 -5.35 8.47
CA ASP A 122 34.89 -5.71 8.06
C ASP A 122 33.96 -4.47 8.05
N PRO A 123 33.32 -4.12 6.92
CA PRO A 123 32.37 -3.01 6.85
C PRO A 123 30.98 -3.39 7.41
N VAL A 124 30.64 -4.67 7.56
CA VAL A 124 29.29 -5.12 7.93
C VAL A 124 28.85 -4.71 9.34
N PRO A 125 29.70 -4.73 10.40
CA PRO A 125 29.36 -4.13 11.69
C PRO A 125 28.93 -2.65 11.57
N TRP A 126 29.55 -1.88 10.67
CA TRP A 126 29.21 -0.47 10.48
C TRP A 126 27.88 -0.26 9.75
N GLN A 127 27.43 -1.22 8.92
CA GLN A 127 26.05 -1.24 8.43
C GLN A 127 25.07 -1.32 9.61
N PHE A 128 25.35 -2.17 10.60
CA PHE A 128 24.52 -2.29 11.80
C PHE A 128 24.62 -1.05 12.69
N ALA A 129 25.79 -0.42 12.79
CA ALA A 129 25.96 0.84 13.52
C ALA A 129 25.14 1.99 12.89
N LEU A 130 25.08 2.08 11.56
CA LEU A 130 24.26 3.08 10.85
C LEU A 130 22.76 2.82 11.01
N GLU A 131 22.34 1.55 10.96
CA GLU A 131 20.95 1.16 11.23
C GLU A 131 20.57 1.41 12.69
N HIS A 132 21.47 1.09 13.64
CA HIS A 132 21.32 1.42 15.06
C HIS A 132 21.17 2.92 15.26
N ALA A 133 22.06 3.74 14.70
CA ALA A 133 22.01 5.20 14.79
C ALA A 133 20.67 5.78 14.31
N THR A 134 20.06 5.16 13.30
CA THR A 134 18.72 5.53 12.83
C THR A 134 17.65 5.20 13.87
N GLY A 135 17.70 4.01 14.47
CA GLY A 135 16.74 3.56 15.48
C GLY A 135 16.86 4.29 16.82
N SER A 136 18.09 4.48 17.31
CA SER A 136 18.42 5.11 18.59
C SER A 136 18.33 6.63 18.56
N GLN A 137 18.04 7.20 17.40
CA GLN A 137 17.95 8.64 17.16
C GLN A 137 19.28 9.36 17.44
N SER A 138 20.39 8.69 17.11
CA SER A 138 21.73 9.24 17.32
C SER A 138 21.91 10.57 16.61
N PRO A 139 22.67 11.50 17.23
CA PRO A 139 22.95 12.80 16.64
C PRO A 139 23.85 12.65 15.41
N ARG A 140 23.88 13.69 14.56
CA ARG A 140 24.53 13.68 13.25
C ARG A 140 26.02 13.35 13.34
N GLU A 141 26.69 13.80 14.39
CA GLU A 141 28.11 13.61 14.61
C GLU A 141 28.46 12.12 14.80
N VAL A 142 27.59 11.35 15.46
CA VAL A 142 27.76 9.90 15.64
C VAL A 142 27.54 9.18 14.31
N PHE A 143 26.51 9.57 13.56
CA PHE A 143 26.28 9.07 12.21
C PHE A 143 27.48 9.32 11.28
N ASP A 144 28.01 10.54 11.26
CA ASP A 144 29.14 10.91 10.40
C ASP A 144 30.41 10.11 10.78
N ALA A 145 30.61 9.82 12.07
CA ALA A 145 31.70 8.95 12.53
C ALA A 145 31.55 7.50 12.03
N TYR A 146 30.36 6.90 12.18
CA TYR A 146 30.09 5.55 11.67
C TYR A 146 30.19 5.48 10.14
N TRP A 147 29.75 6.53 9.45
CA TRP A 147 29.86 6.65 8.01
C TRP A 147 31.33 6.72 7.54
N ALA A 148 32.18 7.46 8.26
CA ALA A 148 33.62 7.53 7.99
C ALA A 148 34.28 6.15 8.15
N GLU A 149 33.95 5.41 9.21
CA GLU A 149 34.48 4.06 9.44
C GLU A 149 34.01 3.06 8.37
N ALA A 150 32.74 3.12 7.96
CA ALA A 150 32.21 2.29 6.87
C ALA A 150 32.92 2.55 5.55
N THR A 151 33.07 3.83 5.18
CA THR A 151 33.67 4.23 3.91
C THR A 151 35.18 4.06 3.86
N LEU A 152 35.87 4.14 5.01
CA LEU A 152 37.29 3.82 5.13
C LEU A 152 37.59 2.36 4.73
N ARG A 153 36.73 1.43 5.14
CA ARG A 153 36.88 -0.02 4.88
C ARG A 153 36.41 -0.42 3.50
N ALA A 154 35.21 0.02 3.13
CA ALA A 154 34.59 -0.35 1.87
C ALA A 154 33.76 0.81 1.32
N PRO A 155 34.39 1.73 0.55
CA PRO A 155 33.72 2.93 0.02
C PRO A 155 32.46 2.65 -0.80
N HIS A 156 32.39 1.46 -1.42
CA HIS A 156 31.29 1.06 -2.30
C HIS A 156 30.34 0.01 -1.70
N HIS A 157 30.42 -0.26 -0.39
CA HIS A 157 29.62 -1.31 0.26
C HIS A 157 28.11 -1.00 0.26
N TYR A 158 27.33 -1.75 -0.51
CA TYR A 158 25.92 -1.45 -0.75
C TYR A 158 25.10 -1.40 0.55
N GLY A 159 25.32 -2.35 1.45
CA GLY A 159 24.65 -2.42 2.74
C GLY A 159 24.81 -1.14 3.58
N CYS A 160 26.02 -0.61 3.69
CA CYS A 160 26.29 0.64 4.43
C CYS A 160 25.62 1.84 3.77
N HIS A 161 25.67 1.93 2.43
CA HIS A 161 25.02 3.01 1.69
C HIS A 161 23.49 2.99 1.86
N THR A 162 22.88 1.81 1.88
CA THR A 162 21.42 1.70 2.12
C THR A 162 21.02 2.07 3.55
N ALA A 163 21.80 1.67 4.55
CA ALA A 163 21.59 2.07 5.94
C ALA A 163 21.75 3.58 6.14
N ALA A 164 22.78 4.17 5.52
CA ALA A 164 23.00 5.61 5.55
C ALA A 164 21.87 6.40 4.86
N LEU A 165 21.37 5.90 3.72
CA LEU A 165 20.23 6.49 3.04
C LEU A 165 18.98 6.55 3.93
N GLN A 166 18.72 5.51 4.74
CA GLN A 166 17.61 5.51 5.70
C GLN A 166 17.79 6.59 6.77
N TYR A 167 18.98 6.75 7.37
CA TYR A 167 19.22 7.80 8.35
C TYR A 167 18.88 9.20 7.79
N LEU A 168 19.31 9.46 6.54
CA LEU A 168 19.18 10.74 5.86
C LEU A 168 17.78 11.02 5.28
N CYS A 169 16.83 10.10 5.39
CA CYS A 169 15.49 10.33 4.85
C CYS A 169 14.62 11.21 5.80
N GLU A 170 13.60 11.87 5.24
CA GLU A 170 12.79 12.87 5.97
C GLU A 170 12.05 12.31 7.20
N LYS A 171 11.64 11.04 7.17
CA LYS A 171 10.94 10.42 8.32
C LYS A 171 11.86 10.17 9.52
N TRP A 172 13.17 10.35 9.35
CA TRP A 172 14.20 10.18 10.38
C TRP A 172 14.91 11.52 10.63
N HIS A 173 16.18 11.66 10.23
CA HIS A 173 17.02 12.80 10.63
C HIS A 173 17.29 13.80 9.49
N GLY A 174 17.06 13.42 8.24
CA GLY A 174 17.41 14.25 7.10
C GLY A 174 16.22 14.86 6.37
N SER A 175 16.36 14.98 5.05
CA SER A 175 15.33 15.54 4.17
C SER A 175 15.30 14.77 2.86
N HIS A 176 14.21 14.90 2.09
CA HIS A 176 14.16 14.30 0.76
C HIS A 176 15.30 14.79 -0.14
N ASP A 177 15.63 16.09 -0.11
CA ASP A 177 16.72 16.63 -0.92
C ASP A 177 18.07 16.03 -0.51
N GLU A 178 18.37 15.98 0.80
CA GLU A 178 19.60 15.39 1.32
C GLU A 178 19.73 13.90 0.98
N MET A 179 18.66 13.13 1.15
CA MET A 179 18.60 11.70 0.81
C MET A 179 18.89 11.46 -0.67
N PHE A 180 18.25 12.22 -1.57
CA PHE A 180 18.48 12.06 -3.01
C PHE A 180 19.88 12.53 -3.40
N ASP A 181 20.37 13.64 -2.86
CA ASP A 181 21.71 14.15 -3.15
C ASP A 181 22.79 13.15 -2.72
N PHE A 182 22.61 12.50 -1.57
CA PHE A 182 23.46 11.39 -1.12
C PHE A 182 23.41 10.22 -2.11
N ALA A 183 22.21 9.77 -2.47
CA ALA A 183 22.02 8.63 -3.36
C ALA A 183 22.62 8.85 -4.75
N GLU A 184 22.43 10.05 -5.31
CA GLU A 184 22.95 10.45 -6.62
C GLU A 184 24.48 10.59 -6.62
N ARG A 185 25.07 11.14 -5.56
CA ARG A 185 26.54 11.21 -5.41
C ARG A 185 27.16 9.81 -5.34
N ALA A 186 26.61 8.93 -4.49
CA ALA A 186 27.09 7.56 -4.37
C ALA A 186 26.99 6.80 -5.71
N ALA A 187 25.85 6.91 -6.40
CA ALA A 187 25.66 6.30 -7.71
C ALA A 187 26.54 6.91 -8.81
N GLY A 188 26.93 8.19 -8.69
CA GLY A 188 27.83 8.86 -9.62
C GLY A 188 29.30 8.51 -9.43
N ALA A 189 29.70 8.16 -8.20
CA ALA A 189 31.06 7.73 -7.88
C ALA A 189 31.30 6.22 -8.10
N ALA A 190 30.22 5.44 -8.19
CA ALA A 190 30.29 3.99 -8.32
C ALA A 190 30.86 3.51 -9.67
N LEU A 191 31.56 2.38 -9.65
CA LEU A 191 32.08 1.71 -10.84
C LEU A 191 30.94 1.12 -11.70
N PRO A 192 31.13 0.97 -13.03
CA PRO A 192 30.15 0.31 -13.89
C PRO A 192 29.75 -1.07 -13.36
N GLY A 193 28.45 -1.35 -13.37
CA GLY A 193 27.89 -2.60 -12.83
C GLY A 193 27.75 -2.62 -11.32
N SER A 194 28.18 -1.60 -10.58
CA SER A 194 27.97 -1.56 -9.12
C SER A 194 26.49 -1.42 -8.77
N LYS A 195 26.05 -2.20 -7.78
CA LYS A 195 24.69 -2.13 -7.22
C LYS A 195 24.34 -0.76 -6.65
N LEU A 196 25.32 0.07 -6.30
CA LEU A 196 25.11 1.46 -5.87
C LEU A 196 24.39 2.33 -6.92
N HIS A 197 24.43 1.97 -8.20
CA HIS A 197 23.60 2.65 -9.19
C HIS A 197 22.08 2.52 -8.93
N ALA A 198 21.64 1.55 -8.12
CA ALA A 198 20.25 1.41 -7.67
C ALA A 198 19.90 2.31 -6.48
N LEU A 199 20.86 2.95 -5.81
CA LEU A 199 20.59 3.73 -4.60
C LEU A 199 19.60 4.90 -4.82
N PRO A 200 19.63 5.64 -5.96
CA PRO A 200 18.59 6.62 -6.29
C PRO A 200 17.20 6.02 -6.46
N LEU A 201 17.08 4.76 -6.91
CA LEU A 201 15.79 4.07 -7.00
C LEU A 201 15.20 3.85 -5.60
N LEU A 202 16.03 3.48 -4.63
CA LEU A 202 15.60 3.34 -3.24
C LEU A 202 15.16 4.69 -2.65
N ALA A 203 15.90 5.78 -2.91
CA ALA A 203 15.48 7.14 -2.54
C ALA A 203 14.11 7.50 -3.14
N ALA A 204 13.90 7.17 -4.43
CA ALA A 204 12.63 7.39 -5.12
C ALA A 204 11.49 6.55 -4.53
N PHE A 205 11.74 5.30 -4.18
CA PHE A 205 10.78 4.42 -3.51
C PHE A 205 10.37 4.97 -2.13
N GLU A 206 11.34 5.35 -1.30
CA GLU A 206 11.09 5.98 0.02
C GLU A 206 10.25 7.25 -0.12
N HIS A 207 10.52 8.06 -1.14
CA HIS A 207 9.78 9.28 -1.41
C HIS A 207 8.34 9.02 -1.89
N ASP A 208 8.15 8.24 -2.95
CA ASP A 208 6.85 8.11 -3.62
C ASP A 208 5.91 7.11 -2.93
N VAL A 209 6.44 6.10 -2.25
CA VAL A 209 5.63 5.02 -1.64
C VAL A 209 5.45 5.24 -0.15
N LEU A 210 6.50 5.66 0.55
CA LEU A 210 6.51 5.70 2.01
C LEU A 210 6.20 7.11 2.56
N ALA A 211 6.61 8.19 1.90
CA ALA A 211 6.28 9.55 2.36
C ALA A 211 4.78 9.89 2.23
N ASP A 212 4.13 9.53 1.11
CA ASP A 212 2.69 9.76 0.87
C ASP A 212 1.79 8.97 1.85
N ALA A 213 2.30 7.88 2.44
CA ALA A 213 1.61 7.14 3.48
C ALA A 213 1.72 7.81 4.87
N THR A 214 2.77 8.59 5.12
CA THR A 214 3.07 9.20 6.44
C THR A 214 2.41 10.56 6.67
N SER A 215 2.17 11.36 5.63
CA SER A 215 1.59 12.70 5.79
C SER A 215 0.05 12.67 5.78
N GLY A 216 -0.55 12.50 6.96
CA GLY A 216 -1.98 12.83 7.18
C GLY A 216 -2.31 14.31 6.97
N ASP A 217 -1.28 15.14 6.80
CA ASP A 217 -1.36 16.56 6.46
C ASP A 217 -1.04 16.78 4.98
N GLY A 218 -2.08 17.00 4.17
CA GLY A 218 -1.98 17.18 2.72
C GLY A 218 -1.27 18.46 2.24
N VAL A 219 -0.29 19.03 2.96
CA VAL A 219 0.45 20.24 2.51
C VAL A 219 1.91 20.25 3.01
N ARG A 220 2.73 19.32 2.56
CA ARG A 220 4.13 19.57 2.13
C ARG A 220 4.39 18.63 0.97
N ARG A 221 3.94 19.03 -0.24
CA ARG A 221 4.43 18.38 -1.47
C ARG A 221 5.92 18.65 -1.52
N SER A 222 6.71 17.63 -1.24
CA SER A 222 8.13 17.57 -1.57
C SER A 222 8.37 18.15 -2.97
N ARG A 223 9.44 18.94 -3.12
CA ARG A 223 9.85 19.52 -4.41
C ARG A 223 10.70 18.56 -5.23
N ILE A 224 10.86 17.29 -4.82
CA ILE A 224 11.54 16.31 -5.65
C ILE A 224 10.82 16.23 -6.99
N SER A 225 11.55 16.61 -8.05
CA SER A 225 11.00 16.65 -9.40
C SER A 225 10.76 15.22 -9.88
N ARG A 226 9.64 15.00 -10.59
CA ARG A 226 9.40 13.76 -11.35
C ARG A 226 10.55 13.41 -12.30
N VAL A 227 11.36 14.40 -12.68
CA VAL A 227 12.59 14.22 -13.45
C VAL A 227 13.64 13.41 -12.66
N ARG A 228 13.85 13.68 -11.36
CA ARG A 228 14.80 12.92 -10.52
C ARG A 228 14.34 11.47 -10.34
N VAL A 229 13.05 11.27 -10.06
CA VAL A 229 12.44 9.94 -9.97
C VAL A 229 12.60 9.17 -11.29
N GLY A 230 12.28 9.82 -12.43
CA GLY A 230 12.47 9.22 -13.74
C GLY A 230 13.93 8.83 -13.99
N ALA A 231 14.89 9.71 -13.69
CA ALA A 231 16.32 9.44 -13.83
C ALA A 231 16.79 8.27 -12.95
N ALA A 232 16.26 8.14 -11.73
CA ALA A 232 16.54 7.02 -10.84
C ALA A 232 16.04 5.69 -11.42
N VAL A 233 14.83 5.67 -12.00
CA VAL A 233 14.27 4.49 -12.68
C VAL A 233 15.09 4.10 -13.91
N GLU A 234 15.46 5.06 -14.75
CA GLU A 234 16.30 4.79 -15.93
C GLU A 234 17.69 4.27 -15.55
N ARG A 235 18.30 4.85 -14.51
CA ARG A 235 19.59 4.37 -14.00
C ARG A 235 19.50 2.94 -13.49
N ALA A 236 18.44 2.60 -12.76
CA ALA A 236 18.22 1.24 -12.29
C ALA A 236 17.95 0.25 -13.43
N LEU A 237 17.20 0.66 -14.47
CA LEU A 237 17.02 -0.14 -15.69
C LEU A 237 18.36 -0.43 -16.38
N ALA A 238 19.23 0.58 -16.50
CA ALA A 238 20.56 0.44 -17.09
C ALA A 238 21.49 -0.46 -16.24
N LEU A 239 21.35 -0.42 -14.91
CA LEU A 239 22.06 -1.34 -14.03
C LEU A 239 21.58 -2.78 -14.25
N VAL A 240 20.28 -3.06 -14.11
CA VAL A 240 19.79 -4.44 -14.16
C VAL A 240 19.91 -5.07 -15.55
N SER A 241 20.14 -4.28 -16.61
CA SER A 241 20.44 -4.81 -17.95
C SER A 241 21.88 -5.31 -18.09
N THR A 242 22.79 -5.02 -17.15
CA THR A 242 24.14 -5.62 -17.13
C THR A 242 24.19 -6.97 -16.41
N TYR A 243 23.09 -7.36 -15.75
CA TYR A 243 22.98 -8.62 -15.01
C TYR A 243 22.09 -9.60 -15.77
N GLU A 244 22.37 -10.89 -15.60
CA GLU A 244 21.53 -11.94 -16.18
C GLU A 244 20.12 -11.91 -15.57
N ASP A 245 19.16 -12.46 -16.33
CA ASP A 245 17.82 -12.71 -15.82
C ASP A 245 17.89 -13.78 -14.73
N GLY A 246 17.23 -13.52 -13.61
CA GLY A 246 17.26 -14.40 -12.43
C GLY A 246 18.50 -14.26 -11.56
N ASP A 247 19.38 -13.29 -11.82
CA ASP A 247 20.55 -13.06 -10.96
C ASP A 247 20.11 -12.65 -9.53
N PRO A 248 20.48 -13.42 -8.49
CA PRO A 248 20.12 -13.12 -7.11
C PRO A 248 20.71 -11.80 -6.58
N GLU A 249 21.82 -11.31 -7.15
CA GLU A 249 22.53 -10.12 -6.68
C GLU A 249 21.69 -8.85 -6.83
N VAL A 250 20.91 -8.76 -7.91
CA VAL A 250 20.04 -7.60 -8.19
C VAL A 250 18.56 -7.90 -7.97
N ALA A 251 18.22 -9.02 -7.33
CA ALA A 251 16.84 -9.43 -7.12
C ALA A 251 16.03 -8.38 -6.33
N ASP A 252 16.57 -7.83 -5.25
CA ASP A 252 15.95 -6.75 -4.48
C ASP A 252 15.71 -5.49 -5.33
N VAL A 253 16.69 -5.13 -6.16
CA VAL A 253 16.59 -4.00 -7.09
C VAL A 253 15.48 -4.23 -8.12
N ARG A 254 15.43 -5.41 -8.75
CA ARG A 254 14.39 -5.76 -9.73
C ARG A 254 12.99 -5.74 -9.11
N ASN A 255 12.83 -6.20 -7.88
CA ASN A 255 11.55 -6.17 -7.16
C ASN A 255 11.09 -4.72 -6.88
N HIS A 256 11.98 -3.83 -6.41
CA HIS A 256 11.67 -2.40 -6.25
C HIS A 256 11.39 -1.71 -7.60
N LEU A 257 12.19 -2.05 -8.62
CA LEU A 257 12.06 -1.47 -9.95
C LEU A 257 10.74 -1.85 -10.62
N ALA A 258 10.31 -3.11 -10.49
CA ALA A 258 9.01 -3.57 -10.99
C ALA A 258 7.87 -2.72 -10.41
N LEU A 259 7.86 -2.50 -9.09
CA LEU A 259 6.86 -1.65 -8.45
C LEU A 259 6.94 -0.19 -8.93
N MET A 260 8.13 0.40 -8.97
CA MET A 260 8.32 1.79 -9.41
C MET A 260 7.90 2.00 -10.87
N LEU A 261 8.14 1.02 -11.76
CA LEU A 261 7.68 1.06 -13.14
C LEU A 261 6.14 1.03 -13.24
N LEU A 262 5.46 0.28 -12.36
CA LEU A 262 4.00 0.30 -12.30
C LEU A 262 3.43 1.62 -11.82
N LEU A 263 4.02 2.20 -10.78
CA LEU A 263 3.66 3.54 -10.30
C LEU A 263 3.90 4.60 -11.40
N GLY A 264 4.99 4.43 -12.16
CA GLY A 264 5.34 5.22 -13.33
C GLY A 264 4.52 4.93 -14.59
N ARG A 265 3.50 4.06 -14.54
CA ARG A 265 2.64 3.68 -15.69
C ARG A 265 3.38 3.07 -16.88
N ARG A 266 4.42 2.26 -16.61
CA ARG A 266 5.21 1.53 -17.62
C ARG A 266 5.04 0.01 -17.46
N PRO A 267 3.84 -0.54 -17.76
CA PRO A 267 3.49 -1.93 -17.48
C PRO A 267 4.31 -2.95 -18.28
N GLU A 268 4.72 -2.63 -19.51
CA GLU A 268 5.52 -3.53 -20.35
C GLU A 268 6.92 -3.73 -19.77
N ALA A 269 7.58 -2.63 -19.38
CA ALA A 269 8.86 -2.68 -18.70
C ALA A 269 8.76 -3.39 -17.35
N ALA A 270 7.68 -3.15 -16.59
CA ALA A 270 7.44 -3.86 -15.33
C ALA A 270 7.26 -5.37 -15.56
N LEU A 271 6.54 -5.78 -16.62
CA LEU A 271 6.36 -7.18 -16.97
C LEU A 271 7.70 -7.86 -17.28
N ALA A 272 8.57 -7.17 -18.03
CA ALA A 272 9.93 -7.66 -18.29
C ALA A 272 10.72 -7.87 -16.99
N GLN A 273 10.62 -6.93 -16.03
CA GLN A 273 11.26 -7.12 -14.73
C GLN A 273 10.66 -8.30 -13.94
N PHE A 274 9.33 -8.49 -13.96
CA PHE A 274 8.72 -9.66 -13.32
C PHE A 274 9.17 -11.00 -13.93
N ALA A 275 9.44 -11.04 -15.23
CA ALA A 275 10.03 -12.21 -15.88
C ALA A 275 11.49 -12.39 -15.42
N ALA A 276 12.27 -11.32 -15.44
CA ALA A 276 13.69 -11.32 -15.06
C ALA A 276 13.95 -11.55 -13.56
N ILE A 277 12.96 -11.35 -12.67
CA ILE A 277 13.08 -11.72 -11.25
C ILE A 277 13.17 -13.24 -11.07
N GLY A 278 12.57 -14.03 -11.96
CA GLY A 278 12.59 -15.49 -11.88
C GLY A 278 12.09 -16.02 -10.54
N THR A 279 12.92 -16.82 -9.87
CA THR A 279 12.64 -17.42 -8.55
C THR A 279 12.97 -16.53 -7.36
N HIS A 280 13.53 -15.33 -7.59
CA HIS A 280 14.08 -14.47 -6.54
C HIS A 280 13.10 -13.35 -6.14
N ALA A 281 11.84 -13.69 -5.89
CA ALA A 281 10.88 -12.77 -5.29
C ALA A 281 11.29 -12.44 -3.85
N THR A 282 11.45 -11.16 -3.54
CA THR A 282 11.86 -10.68 -2.20
C THR A 282 10.66 -10.37 -1.32
N GLU A 283 10.87 -10.18 -0.02
CA GLU A 283 9.81 -9.75 0.90
C GLU A 283 9.40 -8.29 0.64
N TYR A 284 10.37 -7.39 0.56
CA TYR A 284 10.18 -5.99 0.22
C TYR A 284 10.36 -5.76 -1.28
N PRO A 285 9.53 -4.92 -1.92
CA PRO A 285 8.60 -3.97 -1.32
C PRO A 285 7.18 -4.53 -1.03
N TRP A 286 6.91 -5.80 -1.32
CA TRP A 286 5.54 -6.34 -1.33
C TRP A 286 4.89 -6.41 0.06
N ALA A 287 5.69 -6.60 1.11
CA ALA A 287 5.24 -6.61 2.50
C ALA A 287 4.51 -5.31 2.92
N TYR A 288 4.73 -4.18 2.23
CA TYR A 288 4.00 -2.94 2.50
C TYR A 288 2.51 -3.00 2.10
N PHE A 289 2.12 -3.94 1.24
CA PHE A 289 0.76 -4.07 0.72
C PHE A 289 -0.03 -5.23 1.34
N GLY A 290 0.64 -6.13 2.04
CA GLY A 290 0.05 -7.35 2.61
C GLY A 290 1.07 -8.50 2.66
N PRO A 291 0.64 -9.75 2.79
CA PRO A 291 1.54 -10.91 2.74
C PRO A 291 2.37 -10.89 1.45
N ALA A 292 3.70 -10.77 1.58
CA ALA A 292 4.59 -10.41 0.47
C ALA A 292 4.45 -11.32 -0.74
N ARG A 293 4.38 -12.64 -0.52
CA ARG A 293 4.22 -13.64 -1.60
C ARG A 293 2.91 -13.46 -2.37
N GLU A 294 1.81 -13.23 -1.66
CA GLU A 294 0.50 -13.05 -2.28
C GLU A 294 0.49 -11.77 -3.11
N GLN A 295 1.01 -10.68 -2.53
CA GLN A 295 1.09 -9.38 -3.20
C GLN A 295 1.97 -9.46 -4.46
N PHE A 296 3.17 -10.03 -4.39
CA PHE A 296 4.02 -10.23 -5.57
C PHE A 296 3.28 -10.95 -6.71
N LEU A 297 2.58 -12.05 -6.40
CA LEU A 297 1.84 -12.83 -7.40
C LEU A 297 0.64 -12.06 -7.97
N GLU A 298 -0.08 -11.30 -7.14
CA GLU A 298 -1.20 -10.47 -7.54
C GLU A 298 -0.75 -9.36 -8.51
N PHE A 299 0.29 -8.59 -8.14
CA PHE A 299 0.86 -7.57 -9.01
C PHE A 299 1.37 -8.17 -10.33
N ARG A 300 2.11 -9.28 -10.27
CA ARG A 300 2.61 -9.96 -11.48
C ARG A 300 1.47 -10.40 -12.41
N ALA A 301 0.40 -10.98 -11.86
CA ALA A 301 -0.76 -11.40 -12.64
C ALA A 301 -1.51 -10.21 -13.25
N GLY A 302 -1.74 -9.15 -12.47
CA GLY A 302 -2.41 -7.94 -12.92
C GLY A 302 -1.69 -7.25 -14.08
N VAL A 303 -0.37 -7.17 -14.01
CA VAL A 303 0.47 -6.58 -15.08
C VAL A 303 0.43 -7.42 -16.35
N ARG A 304 0.54 -8.73 -16.21
CA ARG A 304 0.43 -9.65 -17.36
C ARG A 304 -0.91 -9.49 -18.08
N LEU A 305 -2.01 -9.40 -17.34
CA LEU A 305 -3.35 -9.16 -17.91
C LEU A 305 -3.43 -7.78 -18.59
N HIS A 306 -2.87 -6.75 -17.95
CA HIS A 306 -2.86 -5.40 -18.50
C HIS A 306 -2.11 -5.31 -19.84
N VAL A 307 -0.91 -5.90 -19.92
CA VAL A 307 -0.12 -5.94 -21.16
C VAL A 307 -0.81 -6.81 -22.21
N ALA A 308 -1.34 -7.98 -21.84
CA ALA A 308 -2.06 -8.85 -22.77
C ALA A 308 -3.25 -8.14 -23.43
N ALA A 309 -3.99 -7.32 -22.67
CA ALA A 309 -5.09 -6.51 -23.19
C ALA A 309 -4.65 -5.44 -24.22
N GLN A 310 -3.34 -5.15 -24.33
CA GLN A 310 -2.76 -4.19 -25.28
C GLN A 310 -2.13 -4.85 -26.52
N VAL A 311 -1.96 -6.19 -26.56
CA VAL A 311 -1.28 -6.90 -27.67
C VAL A 311 -2.21 -7.12 -28.88
N PRO A 312 -1.75 -6.97 -30.13
CA PRO A 312 -2.65 -6.83 -31.27
C PRO A 312 -3.59 -7.99 -31.63
N PHE A 313 -3.26 -9.22 -31.21
CA PHE A 313 -4.16 -10.37 -31.34
C PHE A 313 -5.45 -10.19 -30.50
N PHE A 314 -5.36 -9.41 -29.43
CA PHE A 314 -6.49 -8.91 -28.63
C PHE A 314 -6.93 -7.50 -29.04
N THR A 315 -6.20 -6.82 -29.95
CA THR A 315 -6.59 -5.52 -30.54
C THR A 315 -7.26 -5.66 -31.91
N GLY A 316 -7.99 -6.74 -32.15
CA GLY A 316 -9.08 -6.75 -33.12
C GLY A 316 -10.19 -5.81 -32.61
N ARG A 317 -10.01 -4.50 -32.84
CA ARG A 317 -10.80 -3.35 -32.34
C ARG A 317 -10.80 -3.16 -30.82
N THR A 318 -9.98 -2.25 -30.32
CA THR A 318 -10.40 -0.98 -29.66
C THR A 318 -9.20 -0.28 -29.02
N ILE A 319 -9.06 1.02 -29.28
CA ILE A 319 -8.16 1.92 -28.55
C ILE A 319 -8.58 1.90 -27.07
N PRO A 320 -7.67 1.80 -26.08
CA PRO A 320 -8.03 2.00 -24.69
C PRO A 320 -8.26 3.50 -24.48
N ALA A 321 -9.46 3.94 -24.84
CA ALA A 321 -10.02 5.12 -24.22
C ALA A 321 -9.98 4.89 -22.70
N GLN A 322 -9.82 5.96 -21.94
CA GLN A 322 -10.45 6.07 -20.61
C GLN A 322 -11.73 5.20 -20.63
N ARG A 323 -11.96 4.31 -19.65
CA ARG A 323 -13.25 3.58 -19.52
C ARG A 323 -14.39 4.59 -19.33
N THR A 324 -14.68 5.30 -20.41
CA THR A 324 -15.96 5.73 -20.86
C THR A 324 -16.60 4.40 -21.24
N ARG A 325 -17.61 4.06 -20.44
CA ARG A 325 -18.67 3.07 -20.69
C ARG A 325 -18.58 2.50 -22.13
N PRO A 326 -18.31 1.19 -22.33
CA PRO A 326 -18.60 0.57 -23.61
C PRO A 326 -20.03 0.98 -24.02
N PRO A 327 -20.30 1.36 -25.27
CA PRO A 327 -21.60 1.88 -25.68
C PRO A 327 -22.78 0.94 -25.33
N ASP A 328 -22.53 -0.35 -25.12
CA ASP A 328 -23.52 -1.37 -24.77
C ASP A 328 -23.49 -1.88 -23.31
N GLU A 329 -22.60 -1.37 -22.44
CA GLU A 329 -22.60 -1.73 -21.02
C GLU A 329 -23.50 -0.79 -20.21
N ALA A 330 -24.57 -1.34 -19.65
CA ALA A 330 -25.53 -0.62 -18.84
C ALA A 330 -25.74 -1.34 -17.51
N GLY A 331 -25.84 -0.56 -16.45
CA GLY A 331 -25.99 -1.11 -15.11
C GLY A 331 -26.71 -0.14 -14.18
N VAL A 332 -27.57 -0.71 -13.35
CA VAL A 332 -28.33 0.04 -12.34
C VAL A 332 -28.33 -0.73 -11.03
N ALA A 333 -28.14 -0.04 -9.92
CA ALA A 333 -28.22 -0.64 -8.60
C ALA A 333 -29.60 -0.41 -8.00
N VAL A 334 -30.18 -1.46 -7.41
CA VAL A 334 -31.44 -1.41 -6.66
C VAL A 334 -31.11 -1.51 -5.17
N VAL A 335 -31.32 -0.42 -4.44
CA VAL A 335 -31.05 -0.35 -3.00
C VAL A 335 -32.37 -0.30 -2.24
N CYS A 336 -32.61 -1.24 -1.32
CA CYS A 336 -33.84 -1.31 -0.52
C CYS A 336 -33.85 -0.26 0.61
N ALA A 337 -33.88 1.02 0.23
CA ALA A 337 -33.97 2.16 1.13
C ALA A 337 -34.57 3.38 0.43
N SER A 338 -35.03 4.36 1.22
CA SER A 338 -35.54 5.62 0.70
C SER A 338 -34.48 6.44 -0.03
N THR A 339 -34.91 7.20 -1.03
CA THR A 339 -34.04 8.07 -1.85
C THR A 339 -33.22 9.02 -1.00
N GLY A 340 -33.81 9.59 0.05
CA GLY A 340 -33.11 10.47 0.99
C GLY A 340 -31.94 9.79 1.72
N ARG A 341 -32.09 8.51 2.12
CA ARG A 341 -31.00 7.75 2.77
C ARG A 341 -29.90 7.37 1.79
N VAL A 342 -30.27 7.00 0.57
CA VAL A 342 -29.31 6.67 -0.49
C VAL A 342 -28.53 7.91 -0.92
N ALA A 343 -29.20 9.06 -1.05
CA ALA A 343 -28.56 10.34 -1.35
C ALA A 343 -27.59 10.75 -0.24
N GLU A 344 -27.96 10.58 1.03
CA GLU A 344 -27.08 10.89 2.16
C GLU A 344 -25.86 9.96 2.21
N ALA A 345 -26.06 8.65 2.03
CA ALA A 345 -24.98 7.68 1.95
C ALA A 345 -24.03 7.98 0.77
N ALA A 346 -24.57 8.40 -0.38
CA ALA A 346 -23.78 8.79 -1.55
C ALA A 346 -22.92 10.03 -1.26
N ARG A 347 -23.49 11.05 -0.59
CA ARG A 347 -22.76 12.26 -0.17
C ARG A 347 -21.65 11.94 0.83
N GLN A 348 -21.89 11.05 1.79
CA GLN A 348 -20.88 10.58 2.75
C GLN A 348 -19.76 9.79 2.06
N ALA A 349 -20.11 8.96 1.07
CA ALA A 349 -19.15 8.22 0.26
C ALA A 349 -18.41 9.10 -0.77
N GLY A 350 -18.83 10.35 -0.96
CA GLY A 350 -18.28 11.25 -1.95
C GLY A 350 -18.56 10.81 -3.40
N ALA A 351 -19.63 10.05 -3.63
CA ALA A 351 -20.03 9.55 -4.93
C ALA A 351 -21.08 10.45 -5.58
N GLU A 352 -20.99 10.62 -6.91
CA GLU A 352 -22.02 11.27 -7.72
C GLU A 352 -22.92 10.19 -8.33
N LEU A 353 -24.21 10.27 -8.06
CA LEU A 353 -25.19 9.27 -8.46
C LEU A 353 -26.45 9.94 -8.99
N ARG A 354 -27.02 9.37 -10.05
CA ARG A 354 -28.41 9.62 -10.45
C ARG A 354 -29.27 8.61 -9.71
N ILE A 355 -30.26 9.07 -8.94
CA ILE A 355 -31.13 8.20 -8.14
C ILE A 355 -32.61 8.44 -8.48
N ALA A 356 -33.43 7.40 -8.44
CA ALA A 356 -34.88 7.50 -8.66
C ALA A 356 -35.65 6.61 -7.67
N ALA A 357 -36.75 7.13 -7.12
CA ALA A 357 -37.63 6.38 -6.23
C ALA A 357 -38.51 5.40 -7.02
N ARG A 358 -38.58 4.12 -6.60
CA ARG A 358 -39.50 3.12 -7.15
C ARG A 358 -40.05 2.25 -6.01
N GLY A 359 -41.22 2.62 -5.50
CA GLY A 359 -41.81 1.99 -4.32
C GLY A 359 -40.89 2.13 -3.10
N ASP A 360 -40.60 1.01 -2.43
CA ASP A 360 -39.73 0.95 -1.24
C ASP A 360 -38.23 0.84 -1.57
N ALA A 361 -37.87 0.86 -2.85
CA ALA A 361 -36.50 0.79 -3.33
C ALA A 361 -36.07 2.08 -4.06
N THR A 362 -34.78 2.32 -4.06
CA THR A 362 -34.14 3.40 -4.82
C THR A 362 -33.23 2.81 -5.87
N TYR A 363 -33.45 3.20 -7.12
CA TYR A 363 -32.50 2.94 -8.20
C TYR A 363 -31.36 3.94 -8.11
N ALA A 364 -30.13 3.48 -8.38
CA ALA A 364 -28.94 4.31 -8.46
C ALA A 364 -28.11 3.94 -9.69
N GLU A 365 -27.75 4.95 -10.48
CA GLU A 365 -26.89 4.86 -11.65
C GLU A 365 -25.71 5.83 -11.48
N VAL A 366 -24.51 5.43 -11.94
CA VAL A 366 -23.37 6.35 -12.07
C VAL A 366 -23.51 7.08 -13.42
N PRO A 367 -23.64 8.43 -13.45
CA PRO A 367 -23.78 9.16 -14.71
C PRO A 367 -22.59 8.93 -15.65
N ALA A 368 -22.86 8.74 -16.95
CA ALA A 368 -21.82 8.63 -17.96
C ALA A 368 -21.01 9.95 -18.05
N GLY A 369 -19.68 9.85 -18.07
CA GLY A 369 -18.78 11.00 -18.27
C GLY A 369 -18.26 11.69 -17.00
N THR A 370 -18.70 11.30 -15.80
CA THR A 370 -18.15 11.86 -14.56
C THR A 370 -17.02 10.96 -14.02
N PRO A 371 -15.74 11.36 -14.07
CA PRO A 371 -14.66 10.57 -13.50
C PRO A 371 -14.86 10.46 -11.98
N GLY A 372 -14.90 9.24 -11.46
CA GLY A 372 -14.98 8.97 -10.03
C GLY A 372 -13.80 9.61 -9.29
N ARG A 373 -13.98 10.85 -8.80
CA ARG A 373 -12.98 11.55 -7.99
C ARG A 373 -13.23 11.25 -6.52
N GLY A 374 -12.80 10.06 -6.11
CA GLY A 374 -12.82 9.59 -4.72
C GLY A 374 -11.86 8.41 -4.51
N ALA A 375 -11.38 8.22 -3.27
CA ALA A 375 -10.43 7.16 -2.93
C ALA A 375 -10.96 5.75 -3.29
N THR A 376 -12.27 5.54 -3.17
CA THR A 376 -12.95 4.27 -3.47
C THR A 376 -12.99 3.96 -4.96
N ALA A 377 -13.25 4.96 -5.82
CA ALA A 377 -13.28 4.79 -7.28
C ALA A 377 -11.87 4.56 -7.85
N ARG A 378 -10.87 5.26 -7.30
CA ARG A 378 -9.45 5.03 -7.65
C ARG A 378 -8.98 3.63 -7.25
N ARG A 379 -9.42 3.14 -6.09
CA ARG A 379 -9.15 1.78 -5.62
C ARG A 379 -9.83 0.74 -6.53
N ALA A 380 -11.09 0.94 -6.90
CA ALA A 380 -11.81 0.04 -7.81
C ALA A 380 -11.16 -0.04 -9.21
N THR A 381 -10.74 1.09 -9.78
CA THR A 381 -10.00 1.12 -11.05
C THR A 381 -8.63 0.42 -10.97
N MET A 382 -7.98 0.41 -9.79
CA MET A 382 -6.73 -0.34 -9.57
C MET A 382 -6.96 -1.84 -9.36
N MET A 383 -8.12 -2.25 -8.83
CA MET A 383 -8.46 -3.66 -8.55
C MET A 383 -9.30 -4.33 -9.66
N GLY A 384 -9.58 -3.63 -10.76
CA GLY A 384 -10.42 -4.14 -11.87
C GLY A 384 -11.93 -4.23 -11.55
N GLU A 385 -12.41 -3.62 -10.48
CA GLU A 385 -13.81 -3.68 -10.02
C GLU A 385 -14.67 -2.58 -10.67
N ASP A 386 -15.92 -2.92 -11.01
CA ASP A 386 -16.84 -1.98 -11.66
C ASP A 386 -17.31 -0.86 -10.71
N ALA A 387 -17.29 0.37 -11.22
CA ALA A 387 -17.53 1.58 -10.42
C ALA A 387 -18.88 1.58 -9.69
N LEU A 388 -19.93 1.06 -10.34
CA LEU A 388 -21.26 0.94 -9.75
C LEU A 388 -21.31 -0.06 -8.59
N THR A 389 -20.59 -1.19 -8.69
CA THR A 389 -20.48 -2.21 -7.64
C THR A 389 -19.73 -1.64 -6.43
N ALA A 390 -18.61 -0.97 -6.66
CA ALA A 390 -17.81 -0.35 -5.60
C ALA A 390 -18.58 0.77 -4.86
N VAL A 391 -19.31 1.62 -5.58
CA VAL A 391 -20.14 2.66 -4.96
C VAL A 391 -21.29 2.03 -4.17
N THR A 392 -21.97 1.03 -4.73
CA THR A 392 -23.07 0.32 -4.07
C THR A 392 -22.61 -0.43 -2.81
N ALA A 393 -21.40 -0.99 -2.81
CA ALA A 393 -20.78 -1.57 -1.62
C ALA A 393 -20.51 -0.51 -0.53
N GLY A 394 -20.15 0.72 -0.92
CA GLY A 394 -20.11 1.88 -0.03
C GLY A 394 -21.49 2.21 0.57
N LEU A 395 -22.52 2.29 -0.28
CA LEU A 395 -23.89 2.61 0.14
C LEU A 395 -24.44 1.58 1.13
N THR A 396 -24.26 0.28 0.87
CA THR A 396 -24.77 -0.79 1.74
C THR A 396 -24.08 -0.85 3.11
N ARG A 397 -22.89 -0.27 3.28
CA ARG A 397 -22.25 -0.08 4.60
C ARG A 397 -23.00 0.94 5.45
N SER A 398 -23.40 2.06 4.85
CA SER A 398 -24.12 3.13 5.54
C SER A 398 -25.60 2.79 5.74
N VAL A 399 -26.25 2.27 4.70
CA VAL A 399 -27.70 1.98 4.71
C VAL A 399 -28.01 0.66 5.44
N ARG A 400 -27.05 -0.27 5.53
CA ARG A 400 -27.17 -1.60 6.15
C ARG A 400 -28.31 -2.49 5.61
N ARG A 401 -28.82 -2.17 4.42
CA ARG A 401 -29.80 -2.95 3.66
C ARG A 401 -29.11 -3.68 2.50
N PRO A 402 -29.70 -4.77 1.97
CA PRO A 402 -29.20 -5.41 0.76
C PRO A 402 -29.35 -4.46 -0.44
N ALA A 403 -28.48 -4.64 -1.42
CA ALA A 403 -28.59 -4.01 -2.73
C ALA A 403 -28.25 -5.02 -3.82
N LEU A 404 -28.94 -4.90 -4.95
CA LEU A 404 -28.74 -5.73 -6.13
C LEU A 404 -28.23 -4.85 -7.26
N VAL A 405 -27.01 -5.10 -7.73
CA VAL A 405 -26.45 -4.41 -8.91
C VAL A 405 -26.83 -5.22 -10.13
N LEU A 406 -27.64 -4.65 -11.02
CA LEU A 406 -28.13 -5.28 -12.24
C LEU A 406 -27.28 -4.83 -13.42
N ARG A 407 -26.94 -5.75 -14.33
CA ARG A 407 -26.01 -5.48 -15.43
C ARG A 407 -26.50 -6.07 -16.75
N ARG A 408 -26.24 -5.34 -17.83
CA ARG A 408 -26.32 -5.77 -19.22
C ARG A 408 -25.01 -5.43 -19.94
N THR A 409 -24.41 -6.42 -20.59
CA THR A 409 -23.23 -6.24 -21.44
C THR A 409 -23.45 -6.97 -22.77
N GLY A 410 -23.93 -6.25 -23.79
CA GLY A 410 -24.45 -6.89 -25.00
C GLY A 410 -25.64 -7.81 -24.68
N ASP A 411 -25.55 -9.07 -25.08
CA ASP A 411 -26.59 -10.10 -24.81
C ASP A 411 -26.44 -10.81 -23.45
N ARG A 412 -25.46 -10.41 -22.63
CA ARG A 412 -25.22 -10.98 -21.30
C ARG A 412 -25.90 -10.16 -20.23
N TYR A 413 -26.59 -10.84 -19.32
CA TYR A 413 -27.36 -10.24 -18.24
C TYR A 413 -26.92 -10.84 -16.91
N GLY A 414 -26.75 -10.03 -15.87
CA GLY A 414 -26.29 -10.55 -14.59
C GLY A 414 -26.62 -9.65 -13.42
N PHE A 415 -26.32 -10.14 -12.23
CA PHE A 415 -26.46 -9.38 -11.00
C PHE A 415 -25.34 -9.65 -10.00
N THR A 416 -25.10 -8.67 -9.14
CA THR A 416 -24.24 -8.80 -7.96
C THR A 416 -25.03 -8.42 -6.70
N LEU A 417 -25.14 -9.35 -5.75
CA LEU A 417 -25.79 -9.13 -4.46
C LEU A 417 -24.79 -8.58 -3.43
N LEU A 418 -25.11 -7.43 -2.85
CA LEU A 418 -24.29 -6.73 -1.86
C LEU A 418 -25.05 -6.51 -0.55
N ARG A 419 -24.38 -6.72 0.58
CA ARG A 419 -24.91 -6.35 1.91
C ARG A 419 -23.78 -5.97 2.85
N ARG A 420 -23.93 -4.86 3.60
CA ARG A 420 -22.90 -4.34 4.52
C ARG A 420 -21.52 -4.19 3.87
N GLY A 421 -21.47 -3.86 2.58
CA GLY A 421 -20.23 -3.72 1.81
C GLY A 421 -19.53 -5.01 1.41
N ARG A 422 -20.15 -6.17 1.63
CA ARG A 422 -19.64 -7.47 1.17
C ARG A 422 -20.48 -7.98 0.00
N ARG A 423 -19.82 -8.66 -0.94
CA ARG A 423 -20.44 -9.44 -2.01
C ARG A 423 -20.91 -10.77 -1.43
N LEU A 424 -22.18 -11.08 -1.62
CA LEU A 424 -22.78 -12.30 -1.09
C LEU A 424 -23.03 -13.35 -2.17
N ALA A 425 -23.38 -12.91 -3.39
CA ALA A 425 -23.59 -13.77 -4.53
C ALA A 425 -23.45 -12.96 -5.83
N GLU A 426 -23.15 -13.65 -6.93
CA GLU A 426 -23.04 -13.07 -8.27
C GLU A 426 -23.46 -14.14 -9.27
N HIS A 427 -24.19 -13.73 -10.31
CA HIS A 427 -24.68 -14.64 -11.34
C HIS A 427 -24.75 -13.92 -12.68
N GLU A 428 -24.32 -14.62 -13.73
CA GLU A 428 -24.38 -14.13 -15.11
C GLU A 428 -25.09 -15.16 -15.99
N TRP A 429 -26.03 -14.69 -16.78
CA TRP A 429 -26.69 -15.43 -17.84
C TRP A 429 -26.09 -15.00 -19.18
N ASP A 430 -25.36 -15.93 -19.77
CA ASP A 430 -24.88 -15.87 -21.15
C ASP A 430 -25.67 -16.89 -21.97
N ALA A 431 -26.15 -16.48 -23.14
CA ALA A 431 -26.91 -17.35 -24.05
C ALA A 431 -26.08 -18.54 -24.58
N THR A 432 -24.75 -18.44 -24.52
CA THR A 432 -23.80 -19.45 -25.01
C THR A 432 -23.16 -20.29 -23.91
N ALA A 433 -23.35 -19.91 -22.64
CA ALA A 433 -22.76 -20.62 -21.51
C ALA A 433 -23.57 -21.88 -21.11
N ALA A 434 -22.87 -22.86 -20.55
CA ALA A 434 -23.50 -24.05 -19.98
C ALA A 434 -24.48 -23.69 -18.86
N ILE A 435 -25.56 -24.46 -18.75
CA ILE A 435 -26.55 -24.28 -17.67
C ILE A 435 -25.83 -24.42 -16.32
N PRO A 436 -25.99 -23.48 -15.38
CA PRO A 436 -25.40 -23.55 -14.05
C PRO A 436 -25.73 -24.87 -13.35
N ASP A 437 -24.72 -25.43 -12.68
CA ASP A 437 -24.92 -26.62 -11.85
C ASP A 437 -25.93 -26.35 -10.72
N HIS A 438 -26.60 -27.40 -10.26
CA HIS A 438 -27.68 -27.25 -9.29
C HIS A 438 -27.21 -26.67 -7.95
N GLU A 439 -25.99 -27.02 -7.54
CA GLU A 439 -25.41 -26.64 -6.25
C GLU A 439 -25.09 -25.14 -6.22
N SER A 440 -24.39 -24.63 -7.23
CA SER A 440 -24.09 -23.20 -7.40
C SER A 440 -25.36 -22.35 -7.53
N ALA A 441 -26.35 -22.84 -8.27
CA ALA A 441 -27.64 -22.16 -8.40
C ALA A 441 -28.41 -22.14 -7.07
N SER A 442 -28.40 -23.24 -6.30
CA SER A 442 -29.06 -23.29 -4.99
C SER A 442 -28.37 -22.38 -3.98
N ALA A 443 -27.04 -22.37 -3.92
CA ALA A 443 -26.29 -21.49 -3.03
C ALA A 443 -26.57 -19.99 -3.32
N THR A 444 -26.66 -19.64 -4.60
CA THR A 444 -27.01 -18.28 -5.04
C THR A 444 -28.46 -17.93 -4.67
N ALA A 445 -29.40 -18.87 -4.87
CA ALA A 445 -30.80 -18.72 -4.49
C ALA A 445 -31.00 -18.57 -2.97
N ASP A 446 -30.26 -19.32 -2.16
CA ASP A 446 -30.29 -19.24 -0.70
C ASP A 446 -29.74 -17.89 -0.20
N ALA A 447 -28.67 -17.39 -0.82
CA ALA A 447 -28.13 -16.07 -0.50
C ALA A 447 -29.13 -14.94 -0.82
N LEU A 448 -29.84 -15.04 -1.95
CA LEU A 448 -30.92 -14.13 -2.32
C LEU A 448 -32.11 -14.22 -1.35
N ALA A 449 -32.57 -15.44 -1.06
CA ALA A 449 -33.70 -15.69 -0.17
C ALA A 449 -33.41 -15.15 1.24
N ALA A 450 -32.20 -15.37 1.77
CA ALA A 450 -31.77 -14.83 3.05
C ALA A 450 -31.65 -13.30 3.06
N ALA A 451 -31.23 -12.68 1.94
CA ALA A 451 -31.09 -11.24 1.84
C ALA A 451 -32.45 -10.52 1.75
N TYR A 452 -33.43 -11.13 1.08
CA TYR A 452 -34.75 -10.55 0.80
C TYR A 452 -35.88 -11.10 1.67
N GLY A 453 -35.63 -12.09 2.53
CA GLY A 453 -36.62 -12.66 3.45
C GLY A 453 -37.62 -13.59 2.79
N ILE A 454 -37.21 -14.34 1.78
CA ILE A 454 -38.04 -15.30 1.05
C ILE A 454 -37.97 -16.66 1.74
N ALA A 455 -39.11 -17.29 2.00
CA ALA A 455 -39.20 -18.53 2.76
C ALA A 455 -38.79 -19.80 1.97
N ASP A 456 -38.97 -19.78 0.65
CA ASP A 456 -38.63 -20.91 -0.24
C ASP A 456 -37.72 -20.44 -1.38
N SER A 457 -36.49 -20.95 -1.42
CA SER A 457 -35.49 -20.61 -2.44
C SER A 457 -35.63 -21.44 -3.72
N ARG A 458 -36.41 -22.54 -3.73
CA ARG A 458 -36.56 -23.44 -4.88
C ARG A 458 -37.04 -22.74 -6.16
N PRO A 459 -38.00 -21.81 -6.13
CA PRO A 459 -38.39 -21.04 -7.31
C PRO A 459 -37.25 -20.18 -7.86
N LEU A 460 -36.39 -19.62 -7.01
CA LEU A 460 -35.22 -18.84 -7.42
C LEU A 460 -34.16 -19.75 -8.06
N THR A 461 -33.94 -20.94 -7.50
CA THR A 461 -33.05 -21.95 -8.09
C THR A 461 -33.51 -22.39 -9.48
N ALA A 462 -34.82 -22.54 -9.68
CA ALA A 462 -35.39 -22.84 -11.00
C ALA A 462 -35.18 -21.69 -11.99
N LEU A 463 -35.37 -20.43 -11.56
CA LEU A 463 -35.14 -19.24 -12.39
C LEU A 463 -33.67 -19.06 -12.79
N LEU A 464 -32.73 -19.33 -11.88
CA LEU A 464 -31.29 -19.24 -12.16
C LEU A 464 -30.84 -20.26 -13.22
N ARG A 465 -31.51 -21.42 -13.31
CA ARG A 465 -31.19 -22.52 -14.24
C ARG A 465 -32.10 -22.60 -15.47
N ALA A 466 -33.13 -21.75 -15.57
CA ALA A 466 -34.06 -21.73 -16.70
C ALA A 466 -33.34 -21.44 -18.03
N CYS A 467 -33.88 -21.95 -19.14
CA CYS A 467 -33.29 -21.81 -20.49
C CYS A 467 -33.87 -20.65 -21.31
N ASP A 468 -34.75 -19.84 -20.71
CA ASP A 468 -35.37 -18.69 -21.38
C ASP A 468 -34.36 -17.57 -21.71
N ALA A 469 -34.78 -16.58 -22.51
CA ALA A 469 -33.94 -15.44 -22.86
C ALA A 469 -33.35 -14.76 -21.59
N PRO A 470 -32.03 -14.42 -21.57
CA PRO A 470 -31.36 -13.79 -20.42
C PRO A 470 -32.10 -12.58 -19.81
N ALA A 471 -32.69 -11.73 -20.66
CA ALA A 471 -33.47 -10.58 -20.22
C ALA A 471 -34.75 -10.97 -19.45
N ALA A 472 -35.46 -12.01 -19.92
CA ALA A 472 -36.66 -12.53 -19.27
C ALA A 472 -36.34 -13.16 -17.91
N ARG A 473 -35.19 -13.87 -17.82
CA ARG A 473 -34.70 -14.45 -16.57
C ARG A 473 -34.41 -13.39 -15.51
N LEU A 474 -33.72 -12.32 -15.90
CA LEU A 474 -33.43 -11.22 -14.99
C LEU A 474 -34.71 -10.52 -14.52
N ALA A 475 -35.66 -10.26 -15.43
CA ALA A 475 -36.94 -9.65 -15.08
C ALA A 475 -37.78 -10.53 -14.13
N ALA A 476 -37.84 -11.83 -14.39
CA ALA A 476 -38.53 -12.79 -13.53
C ALA A 476 -37.87 -12.91 -12.15
N LEU A 477 -36.54 -12.87 -12.08
CA LEU A 477 -35.82 -12.85 -10.81
C LEU A 477 -36.15 -11.59 -10.01
N VAL A 478 -36.05 -10.40 -10.63
CA VAL A 478 -36.36 -9.12 -9.98
C VAL A 478 -37.80 -9.11 -9.45
N ALA A 479 -38.76 -9.63 -10.23
CA ALA A 479 -40.14 -9.79 -9.79
C ALA A 479 -40.29 -10.77 -8.62
N ALA A 480 -39.60 -11.91 -8.65
CA ALA A 480 -39.62 -12.90 -7.57
C ALA A 480 -39.01 -12.36 -6.25
N LEU A 481 -38.08 -11.40 -6.34
CA LEU A 481 -37.51 -10.70 -5.18
C LEU A 481 -38.42 -9.57 -4.65
N GLY A 482 -39.60 -9.34 -5.26
CA GLY A 482 -40.49 -8.23 -4.91
C GLY A 482 -39.90 -6.85 -5.22
N LEU A 483 -38.91 -6.79 -6.11
CA LEU A 483 -38.27 -5.54 -6.52
C LEU A 483 -39.05 -4.88 -7.67
N PRO A 484 -39.01 -3.54 -7.78
CA PRO A 484 -39.62 -2.84 -8.91
C PRO A 484 -39.04 -3.30 -10.25
N PRO A 485 -39.78 -3.21 -11.36
CA PRO A 485 -39.32 -3.66 -12.67
C PRO A 485 -38.07 -2.89 -13.13
N VAL A 486 -37.20 -3.59 -13.85
CA VAL A 486 -35.93 -3.03 -14.35
C VAL A 486 -36.22 -1.91 -15.36
N PRO A 487 -35.58 -0.72 -15.24
CA PRO A 487 -35.72 0.36 -16.22
C PRO A 487 -35.30 -0.09 -17.63
N ALA A 488 -35.96 0.44 -18.66
CA ALA A 488 -35.53 0.26 -20.05
C ALA A 488 -34.06 0.68 -20.20
N ASP A 489 -33.27 -0.16 -20.87
CA ASP A 489 -31.83 0.03 -21.09
C ASP A 489 -30.97 0.25 -19.84
N PHE A 490 -31.47 -0.14 -18.65
CA PHE A 490 -30.74 -0.04 -17.37
C PHE A 490 -30.23 1.38 -17.10
N THR A 491 -30.96 2.40 -17.58
CA THR A 491 -30.59 3.81 -17.39
C THR A 491 -31.73 4.61 -16.76
N LEU A 492 -31.34 5.56 -15.91
CA LEU A 492 -32.23 6.55 -15.31
C LEU A 492 -32.14 7.90 -16.03
N ALA A 493 -31.37 7.99 -17.13
CA ALA A 493 -31.14 9.25 -17.84
C ALA A 493 -32.42 9.90 -18.37
N HIS A 494 -33.39 9.08 -18.77
CA HIS A 494 -34.68 9.52 -19.34
C HIS A 494 -35.83 9.46 -18.32
N ASP A 495 -35.54 9.21 -17.04
CA ASP A 495 -36.56 9.06 -16.00
C ASP A 495 -36.94 10.43 -15.42
N PRO A 496 -38.21 10.88 -15.56
CA PRO A 496 -38.65 12.18 -15.04
C PRO A 496 -38.59 12.29 -13.52
N GLY A 497 -38.47 11.17 -12.80
CA GLY A 497 -38.32 11.13 -11.34
C GLY A 497 -36.88 11.03 -10.84
N ALA A 498 -35.88 11.12 -11.73
CA ALA A 498 -34.48 10.96 -11.35
C ALA A 498 -33.85 12.27 -10.82
N GLU A 499 -33.27 12.22 -9.62
CA GLU A 499 -32.49 13.31 -9.02
C GLU A 499 -30.99 13.03 -9.19
N LEU A 500 -30.22 14.04 -9.62
CA LEU A 500 -28.77 13.98 -9.62
C LEU A 500 -28.22 14.40 -8.24
N VAL A 501 -27.66 13.45 -7.51
CA VAL A 501 -26.97 13.70 -6.23
C VAL A 501 -25.57 14.23 -6.53
N THR A 502 -25.45 15.56 -6.53
CA THR A 502 -24.15 16.24 -6.69
C THR A 502 -23.41 16.39 -5.37
N ARG A 503 -22.08 16.44 -5.44
CA ARG A 503 -21.18 16.68 -4.30
C ARG A 503 -21.48 18.04 -3.65
N ARG A 504 -22.28 18.08 -2.57
CA ARG A 504 -22.46 19.28 -1.75
C ARG A 504 -21.50 19.28 -0.56
N THR A 505 -20.48 20.14 -0.60
CA THR A 505 -19.67 20.48 0.57
C THR A 505 -20.41 21.46 1.48
N ARG A 506 -21.47 21.01 2.18
CA ARG A 506 -22.02 21.76 3.31
C ARG A 506 -21.51 21.16 4.61
N ARG A 507 -20.72 21.93 5.36
CA ARG A 507 -20.26 21.54 6.71
C ARG A 507 -21.44 21.68 7.69
N PRO A 508 -21.72 20.69 8.54
CA PRO A 508 -22.89 20.68 9.41
C PRO A 508 -22.86 21.84 10.42
N GLY A 509 -24.00 22.33 10.91
CA GLY A 509 -24.07 23.46 11.84
C GLY A 509 -23.25 23.25 13.14
N ARG A 510 -23.18 22.00 13.62
CA ARG A 510 -22.33 21.59 14.75
C ARG A 510 -20.83 21.85 14.51
N TRP A 511 -20.39 21.77 13.25
CA TRP A 511 -19.01 22.04 12.86
C TRP A 511 -18.64 23.51 13.08
N TRP A 512 -19.59 24.42 12.81
CA TRP A 512 -19.44 25.86 13.02
C TRP A 512 -19.48 26.21 14.51
N ALA A 513 -20.49 25.72 15.23
CA ALA A 513 -20.66 25.97 16.66
C ALA A 513 -19.43 25.55 17.48
N ALA A 514 -18.90 24.34 17.22
CA ALA A 514 -17.72 23.84 17.94
C ALA A 514 -16.47 24.70 17.73
N ARG A 515 -16.30 25.30 16.56
CA ARG A 515 -15.11 26.09 16.22
C ARG A 515 -15.24 27.54 16.67
N ILE A 516 -16.44 28.10 16.66
CA ILE A 516 -16.72 29.41 17.26
C ILE A 516 -16.51 29.32 18.78
N ALA A 517 -17.04 28.28 19.43
CA ALA A 517 -16.81 28.02 20.85
C ALA A 517 -15.32 27.84 21.17
N ALA A 518 -14.58 27.07 20.34
CA ALA A 518 -13.15 26.90 20.52
C ALA A 518 -12.36 28.22 20.40
N ILE A 519 -12.73 29.13 19.48
CA ILE A 519 -12.09 30.46 19.41
C ILE A 519 -12.42 31.30 20.65
N LEU A 520 -13.65 31.27 21.13
CA LEU A 520 -14.06 32.01 22.33
C LEU A 520 -13.32 31.55 23.60
N VAL A 521 -12.82 30.31 23.61
CA VAL A 521 -11.95 29.80 24.67
C VAL A 521 -10.47 30.12 24.39
N CYS A 522 -9.97 29.82 23.20
CA CYS A 522 -8.55 29.94 22.88
C CYS A 522 -8.05 31.39 22.78
N ALA A 523 -8.87 32.33 22.31
CA ALA A 523 -8.45 33.72 22.17
C ALA A 523 -8.18 34.40 23.53
N PRO A 524 -9.05 34.29 24.56
CA PRO A 524 -8.74 34.75 25.91
C PRO A 524 -7.54 34.03 26.53
N THR A 525 -7.42 32.71 26.33
CA THR A 525 -6.27 31.93 26.83
C THR A 525 -4.96 32.39 26.19
N THR A 526 -4.98 32.76 24.92
CA THR A 526 -3.81 33.32 24.22
C THR A 526 -3.44 34.69 24.80
N LEU A 527 -4.44 35.55 25.03
CA LEU A 527 -4.22 36.87 25.63
C LEU A 527 -3.63 36.76 27.05
N TYR A 528 -4.17 35.85 27.86
CA TYR A 528 -3.69 35.56 29.20
C TYR A 528 -2.29 34.94 29.18
N ALA A 529 -2.00 34.02 28.25
CA ALA A 529 -0.69 33.36 28.14
C ALA A 529 0.45 34.33 27.78
N TRP A 530 0.17 35.44 27.10
CA TRP A 530 1.17 36.48 26.83
C TRP A 530 1.30 37.51 27.95
N TRP A 531 0.29 37.63 28.81
CA TRP A 531 0.27 38.62 29.90
C TRP A 531 0.70 38.05 31.26
N ALA A 532 0.52 36.75 31.49
CA ALA A 532 0.87 36.10 32.75
C ALA A 532 2.38 35.79 32.84
N PRO A 533 3.11 36.28 33.87
CA PRO A 533 4.57 36.14 33.97
C PRO A 533 5.07 34.70 34.20
N GLY A 534 4.18 33.75 34.49
CA GLY A 534 4.51 32.32 34.69
C GLY A 534 4.36 31.44 33.45
N VAL A 535 3.88 31.97 32.32
CA VAL A 535 3.65 31.18 31.10
C VAL A 535 4.83 31.37 30.13
N GLY A 536 5.62 30.31 29.95
CA GLY A 536 6.79 30.34 29.05
C GLY A 536 6.41 30.62 27.59
N ARG A 537 7.32 31.28 26.85
CA ARG A 537 7.12 31.74 25.46
C ARG A 537 6.59 30.67 24.50
N VAL A 538 7.02 29.41 24.66
CA VAL A 538 6.57 28.28 23.85
C VAL A 538 5.06 28.01 24.01
N ARG A 539 4.53 28.09 25.23
CA ARG A 539 3.11 27.86 25.51
C ARG A 539 2.24 29.01 25.01
N ALA A 540 2.74 30.24 25.10
CA ALA A 540 2.07 31.42 24.51
C ALA A 540 2.04 31.35 22.97
N CYS A 541 3.12 30.90 22.33
CA CYS A 541 3.17 30.64 20.89
C CYS A 541 2.18 29.55 20.46
N LEU A 542 2.11 28.42 21.17
CA LEU A 542 1.18 27.33 20.87
C LEU A 542 -0.29 27.76 20.95
N ALA A 543 -0.66 28.54 21.98
CA ALA A 543 -2.00 29.11 22.11
C ALA A 543 -2.32 30.07 20.95
N THR A 544 -1.33 30.88 20.55
CA THR A 544 -1.44 31.81 19.41
C THR A 544 -1.64 31.07 18.09
N PHE A 545 -0.89 30.00 17.83
CA PHE A 545 -1.05 29.17 16.64
C PHE A 545 -2.39 28.45 16.61
N ALA A 546 -2.87 27.92 17.74
CA ALA A 546 -4.18 27.30 17.83
C ALA A 546 -5.31 28.30 17.50
N THR A 547 -5.23 29.52 18.04
CA THR A 547 -6.19 30.60 17.77
C THR A 547 -6.13 31.04 16.30
N LEU A 548 -4.95 31.23 15.73
CA LEU A 548 -4.77 31.58 14.31
C LEU A 548 -5.29 30.47 13.38
N TYR A 549 -5.00 29.20 13.68
CA TYR A 549 -5.45 28.07 12.89
C TYR A 549 -6.99 27.96 12.88
N LEU A 550 -7.62 28.09 14.05
CA LEU A 550 -9.08 28.06 14.18
C LEU A 550 -9.72 29.24 13.44
N THR A 551 -9.14 30.44 13.58
CA THR A 551 -9.62 31.67 12.91
C THR A 551 -9.49 31.57 11.40
N THR A 552 -8.37 31.03 10.89
CA THR A 552 -8.12 30.82 9.45
C THR A 552 -9.06 29.78 8.86
N ARG A 553 -9.35 28.70 9.62
CA ARG A 553 -10.33 27.69 9.20
C ARG A 553 -11.76 28.24 9.14
N LEU A 554 -12.15 29.09 10.09
CA LEU A 554 -13.46 29.74 10.11
C LEU A 554 -13.60 30.79 9.00
N THR A 555 -12.59 31.62 8.77
CA THR A 555 -12.59 32.61 7.67
C THR A 555 -12.59 31.94 6.30
N ARG A 556 -11.81 30.87 6.08
CA ARG A 556 -11.88 30.09 4.83
C ARG A 556 -13.26 29.44 4.67
N ALA A 557 -13.81 28.83 5.72
CA ALA A 557 -15.15 28.26 5.66
C ALA A 557 -16.24 29.32 5.38
N TRP A 558 -16.04 30.56 5.86
CA TRP A 558 -16.98 31.66 5.68
C TRP A 558 -16.88 32.28 4.28
N ARG A 559 -15.66 32.42 3.75
CA ARG A 559 -15.40 32.85 2.36
C ARG A 559 -15.92 31.87 1.31
N HIS A 560 -15.98 30.58 1.64
CA HIS A 560 -16.55 29.53 0.79
C HIS A 560 -18.04 29.25 1.07
N ARG A 561 -18.68 30.02 1.95
CA ARG A 561 -20.14 29.98 2.06
C ARG A 561 -20.71 30.67 0.82
N PRO A 562 -21.61 30.02 0.05
CA PRO A 562 -22.28 30.72 -1.04
C PRO A 562 -23.02 31.92 -0.43
N ARG A 563 -22.62 33.13 -0.82
CA ARG A 563 -23.37 34.34 -0.51
C ARG A 563 -24.66 34.23 -1.31
N HIS A 564 -25.77 34.02 -0.61
CA HIS A 564 -27.06 34.34 -1.19
C HIS A 564 -27.06 35.86 -1.37
N LEU A 565 -26.94 36.30 -2.62
CA LEU A 565 -27.43 37.62 -3.01
C LEU A 565 -28.91 37.61 -2.64
N THR A 566 -29.24 38.40 -1.63
CA THR A 566 -30.53 39.07 -1.53
C THR A 566 -30.74 39.81 -2.85
N ASP A 567 -31.67 39.33 -3.65
CA ASP A 567 -32.54 40.13 -4.51
C ASP A 567 -33.74 39.25 -4.90
N ALA A 568 -34.93 39.75 -4.52
CA ALA A 568 -36.30 39.25 -4.70
C ALA A 568 -36.72 37.98 -3.93
#